data_AF-A0A8H5VEU5-F1
#
_entry.id   AF-A0A8H5VEU5-F1
#
_cell.length_a   1.000
_cell.length_b   1.000
_cell.length_c   1.000
_cell.angle_alpha   90.00
_cell.angle_beta   90.00
_cell.angle_gamma   90.00
#
_symmetry.space_group_name_H-M   'P 1'
#
loop_
_entity.id
_entity.type
_entity.pdbx_description
1 polymer ?
#
loop_
_entity_poly.entity_id
_entity_poly.type
_entity_poly.pdbx_seq_one_letter_code
_entity_poly.pdbx_strand_id
1 'polypeptide(L)'
;MSTTKKRLAEDTPAQPKPKKSKKRKANAPDDELLDTELGLNTLFTKMDNQLLADHLAQKLGRFGTDLSAVEISDMTVSANAIQDTTSWQESRTLDKFPDFLEKVSEDPEGLKKAPKKKGSPHTLIVAGAGLRAADIVRSMRKFQSKENSIAKLFAKHMKIEEQVKFLQNHKTGICVGTPARLMDLIDNGALSLDNLKRLVIDASHIDQKKRGLMDMRETMMPLARFLSRKEFKDRYGDEKKPLALLFY
;
A
#
# COMPACT_ATOMS: atom_id res chain seq x y z
N MET A 1 -0.31 16.30 -82.94
CA MET A 1 0.27 17.36 -82.07
C MET A 1 -0.81 17.74 -81.05
N SER A 2 -0.80 17.15 -79.85
CA SER A 2 -0.43 17.82 -78.57
C SER A 2 -1.26 19.09 -78.28
N THR A 3 -1.88 19.34 -77.12
CA THR A 3 -1.78 18.75 -75.78
C THR A 3 -2.88 19.34 -74.88
N THR A 4 -3.17 18.61 -73.80
CA THR A 4 -4.23 18.80 -72.82
C THR A 4 -3.80 19.68 -71.62
N LYS A 5 -4.75 20.46 -71.06
CA LYS A 5 -4.89 20.97 -69.65
C LYS A 5 -3.71 21.65 -68.93
N LYS A 6 -3.98 22.84 -68.36
CA LYS A 6 -4.17 23.06 -66.90
C LYS A 6 -4.34 24.55 -66.57
N ARG A 7 -5.43 24.90 -65.87
CA ARG A 7 -5.58 26.17 -65.14
C ARG A 7 -4.76 26.08 -63.85
N LEU A 8 -3.91 27.07 -63.59
CA LEU A 8 -3.26 27.33 -62.31
C LEU A 8 -4.22 28.17 -61.45
N ALA A 9 -4.52 27.70 -60.25
CA ALA A 9 -5.25 28.43 -59.21
C ALA A 9 -4.32 28.62 -58.00
N GLU A 10 -4.56 29.71 -57.29
CA GLU A 10 -3.70 30.43 -56.36
C GLU A 10 -3.14 29.62 -55.17
N ASP A 11 -1.88 29.91 -54.83
CA ASP A 11 -1.24 29.51 -53.58
C ASP A 11 -1.82 30.31 -52.40
N THR A 12 -2.69 29.67 -51.63
CA THR A 12 -3.03 30.14 -50.27
C THR A 12 -2.20 29.33 -49.27
N PRO A 13 -1.41 29.96 -48.37
CA PRO A 13 -0.62 29.24 -47.39
C PRO A 13 -1.52 28.48 -46.40
N ALA A 14 -1.37 27.16 -46.39
CA ALA A 14 -2.14 26.25 -45.55
C ALA A 14 -1.87 26.51 -44.05
N GLN A 15 -2.94 26.76 -43.30
CA GLN A 15 -2.91 26.80 -41.83
C GLN A 15 -2.45 25.44 -41.27
N PRO A 16 -1.60 25.42 -40.21
CA PRO A 16 -1.15 24.19 -39.60
C PRO A 16 -2.32 23.47 -38.90
N LYS A 17 -2.57 22.22 -39.33
CA LYS A 17 -3.58 21.33 -38.74
C LYS A 17 -3.31 21.14 -37.23
N PRO A 18 -4.34 21.14 -36.37
CA PRO A 18 -4.17 20.95 -34.94
C PRO A 18 -3.58 19.57 -34.68
N LYS A 19 -2.48 19.50 -33.90
CA LYS A 19 -1.86 18.26 -33.46
C LYS A 19 -2.92 17.42 -32.76
N LYS A 20 -3.26 16.26 -33.32
CA LYS A 20 -4.08 15.23 -32.66
C LYS A 20 -3.45 14.92 -31.31
N SER A 21 -4.16 15.22 -30.22
CA SER A 21 -3.74 14.81 -28.88
C SER A 21 -3.56 13.29 -28.89
N LYS A 22 -2.40 12.82 -28.44
CA LYS A 22 -2.20 11.39 -28.17
C LYS A 22 -3.29 10.99 -27.18
N LYS A 23 -4.16 10.05 -27.56
CA LYS A 23 -5.11 9.42 -26.62
C LYS A 23 -4.30 8.99 -25.39
N ARG A 24 -4.52 9.65 -24.25
CA ARG A 24 -3.99 9.18 -22.95
C ARG A 24 -4.43 7.72 -22.82
N LYS A 25 -3.50 6.80 -22.53
CA LYS A 25 -3.90 5.45 -22.10
C LYS A 25 -4.79 5.65 -20.88
N ALA A 26 -5.99 5.08 -20.88
CA ALA A 26 -7.01 5.30 -19.84
C ALA A 26 -6.55 5.01 -18.40
N ASN A 27 -5.36 4.41 -18.23
CA ASN A 27 -4.81 3.92 -16.97
C ASN A 27 -3.35 4.34 -16.73
N ALA A 28 -2.85 5.40 -17.40
CA ALA A 28 -1.61 6.04 -16.96
C ALA A 28 -1.88 6.78 -15.65
N PRO A 29 -1.00 6.69 -14.63
CA PRO A 29 -1.11 7.55 -13.45
C PRO A 29 -1.24 9.00 -13.92
N ASP A 30 -2.17 9.75 -13.33
CA ASP A 30 -2.23 11.18 -13.60
C ASP A 30 -0.96 11.79 -13.01
N ASP A 31 -0.02 12.16 -13.88
CA ASP A 31 1.30 12.66 -13.47
C ASP A 31 1.18 13.90 -12.57
N GLU A 32 0.05 14.60 -12.62
CA GLU A 32 -0.27 15.76 -11.76
C GLU A 32 -0.49 15.39 -10.28
N LEU A 33 -0.87 14.14 -9.99
CA LEU A 33 -1.08 13.66 -8.61
C LEU A 33 0.16 12.99 -8.01
N LEU A 34 1.23 12.82 -8.80
CA LEU A 34 2.48 12.24 -8.35
C LEU A 34 3.48 13.33 -8.00
N ASP A 35 3.83 13.42 -6.72
CA ASP A 35 4.96 14.20 -6.24
C ASP A 35 6.22 13.34 -6.33
N THR A 36 6.99 13.52 -7.40
CA THR A 36 8.22 12.75 -7.62
C THR A 36 9.38 13.18 -6.72
N GLU A 37 9.35 14.40 -6.18
CA GLU A 37 10.39 14.89 -5.28
C GLU A 37 10.25 14.25 -3.90
N LEU A 38 9.02 14.18 -3.39
CA LEU A 38 8.70 13.52 -2.12
C LEU A 38 8.50 12.01 -2.27
N GLY A 39 8.38 11.49 -3.49
CA GLY A 39 8.12 10.08 -3.77
C GLY A 39 6.71 9.66 -3.31
N LEU A 40 5.71 10.53 -3.52
CA LEU A 40 4.35 10.33 -3.07
C LEU A 40 3.32 10.38 -4.20
N ASN A 41 2.27 9.58 -4.07
CA ASN A 41 1.03 9.70 -4.81
C ASN A 41 -0.02 10.39 -3.92
N THR A 42 -0.30 11.65 -4.22
CA THR A 42 -1.24 12.50 -3.47
C THR A 42 -2.69 12.07 -3.63
N LEU A 43 -3.01 11.14 -4.54
CA LEU A 43 -4.35 10.58 -4.66
C LEU A 43 -4.84 9.98 -3.33
N PHE A 44 -3.95 9.34 -2.58
CA PHE A 44 -4.27 8.69 -1.30
C PHE A 44 -4.60 9.67 -0.16
N THR A 45 -4.36 10.98 -0.32
CA THR A 45 -4.84 11.99 0.66
C THR A 45 -6.32 12.30 0.47
N LYS A 46 -6.88 12.02 -0.71
CA LYS A 46 -8.24 12.40 -1.12
C LYS A 46 -9.22 11.23 -1.17
N MET A 47 -8.73 10.00 -1.07
CA MET A 47 -9.58 8.81 -1.10
C MET A 47 -10.11 8.51 0.29
N ASP A 48 -11.43 8.62 0.44
CA ASP A 48 -12.15 8.04 1.58
C ASP A 48 -12.17 6.50 1.48
N ASN A 49 -12.81 5.85 2.46
CA ASN A 49 -12.89 4.40 2.51
C ASN A 49 -13.61 3.78 1.30
N GLN A 50 -14.62 4.45 0.73
CA GLN A 50 -15.34 3.97 -0.45
C GLN A 50 -14.45 4.03 -1.70
N LEU A 51 -13.81 5.17 -1.94
CA LEU A 51 -12.89 5.35 -3.06
C LEU A 51 -11.67 4.43 -2.96
N LEU A 52 -11.16 4.16 -1.75
CA LEU A 52 -10.08 3.19 -1.53
C LEU A 52 -10.51 1.76 -1.87
N ALA A 53 -11.72 1.35 -1.46
CA ALA A 53 -12.25 0.03 -1.78
C ALA A 53 -12.43 -0.15 -3.29
N ASP A 54 -12.99 0.85 -3.97
CA ASP A 54 -13.15 0.84 -5.43
C ASP A 54 -11.80 0.80 -6.15
N HIS A 55 -10.81 1.56 -5.65
CA HIS A 55 -9.46 1.55 -6.19
C HIS A 55 -8.79 0.18 -6.02
N LEU A 56 -8.89 -0.46 -4.85
CA LEU A 56 -8.39 -1.81 -4.62
C LEU A 56 -9.06 -2.83 -5.55
N ALA A 57 -10.38 -2.77 -5.68
CA ALA A 57 -11.15 -3.65 -6.57
C ALA A 57 -10.74 -3.47 -8.04
N GLN A 58 -10.53 -2.23 -8.48
CA GLN A 58 -10.05 -1.93 -9.83
C GLN A 58 -8.65 -2.52 -10.07
N LYS A 59 -7.72 -2.35 -9.13
CA LYS A 59 -6.35 -2.90 -9.24
C LYS A 59 -6.37 -4.42 -9.20
N LEU A 60 -7.21 -5.02 -8.36
CA LEU A 60 -7.41 -6.47 -8.29
C LEU A 60 -7.93 -7.02 -9.62
N GLY A 61 -9.00 -6.43 -10.19
CA GLY A 61 -9.53 -6.86 -11.49
C GLY A 61 -8.54 -6.69 -12.63
N ARG A 62 -7.73 -5.62 -12.60
CA ARG A 62 -6.67 -5.38 -13.59
C ARG A 62 -5.56 -6.43 -13.54
N PHE A 63 -5.16 -6.85 -12.34
CA PHE A 63 -4.00 -7.74 -12.17
C PHE A 63 -4.37 -9.20 -11.94
N GLY A 64 -5.62 -9.53 -11.61
CA GLY A 64 -6.12 -10.88 -11.39
C GLY A 64 -6.90 -11.44 -12.58
N THR A 65 -6.48 -11.16 -13.81
CA THR A 65 -7.19 -11.59 -15.04
C THR A 65 -7.27 -13.12 -15.21
N ASP A 66 -6.44 -13.85 -14.49
CA ASP A 66 -6.40 -15.32 -14.41
C ASP A 66 -7.29 -15.89 -13.31
N LEU A 67 -7.91 -15.03 -12.47
CA LEU A 67 -8.81 -15.45 -11.40
C LEU A 67 -10.26 -15.45 -11.88
N SER A 68 -11.02 -16.39 -11.36
CA SER A 68 -12.48 -16.44 -11.52
C SER A 68 -13.15 -15.27 -10.81
N ALA A 69 -14.41 -14.99 -11.18
CA ALA A 69 -15.22 -13.97 -10.51
C ALA A 69 -15.38 -14.26 -9.00
N VAL A 70 -15.43 -15.54 -8.62
CA VAL A 70 -15.53 -15.97 -7.22
C VAL A 70 -14.23 -15.65 -6.47
N GLU A 71 -13.06 -15.99 -7.03
CA GLU A 71 -11.77 -15.67 -6.41
C GLU A 71 -11.54 -14.16 -6.28
N ILE A 72 -11.96 -13.36 -7.27
CA ILE A 72 -11.91 -11.90 -7.19
C ILE A 72 -12.81 -11.39 -6.06
N SER A 73 -14.04 -11.90 -5.96
CA SER A 73 -14.96 -11.55 -4.87
C SER A 73 -14.37 -11.91 -3.51
N ASP A 74 -13.77 -13.10 -3.38
CA ASP A 74 -13.11 -13.56 -2.16
C ASP A 74 -11.89 -12.74 -1.78
N MET A 75 -11.26 -12.05 -2.73
CA MET A 75 -10.12 -11.16 -2.48
C MET A 75 -10.52 -9.68 -2.34
N THR A 76 -11.78 -9.34 -2.56
CA THR A 76 -12.27 -7.97 -2.45
C THR A 76 -12.39 -7.54 -0.99
N VAL A 77 -12.03 -6.28 -0.72
CA VAL A 77 -12.12 -5.61 0.59
C VAL A 77 -13.24 -4.59 0.51
N SER A 78 -14.21 -4.65 1.42
CA SER A 78 -15.33 -3.70 1.45
C SER A 78 -14.91 -2.35 2.04
N ALA A 79 -15.63 -1.28 1.69
CA ALA A 79 -15.40 0.05 2.26
C ALA A 79 -15.51 0.08 3.80
N ASN A 80 -16.40 -0.73 4.38
CA ASN A 80 -16.57 -0.83 5.84
C ASN A 80 -15.36 -1.46 6.55
N ALA A 81 -14.51 -2.21 5.83
CA ALA A 81 -13.28 -2.74 6.39
C ALA A 81 -12.19 -1.68 6.51
N ILE A 82 -12.27 -0.61 5.70
CA ILE A 82 -11.25 0.43 5.59
C ILE A 82 -11.63 1.58 6.51
N GLN A 83 -10.73 1.95 7.41
CA GLN A 83 -10.89 3.15 8.22
C GLN A 83 -10.51 4.38 7.39
N ASP A 84 -11.40 5.36 7.36
CA ASP A 84 -11.17 6.63 6.69
C ASP A 84 -10.02 7.41 7.36
N THR A 85 -9.03 7.79 6.56
CA THR A 85 -7.86 8.57 7.01
C THR A 85 -7.76 9.93 6.33
N THR A 86 -8.79 10.39 5.63
CA THR A 86 -8.83 11.69 4.96
C THR A 86 -8.74 12.86 5.95
N SER A 87 -9.07 12.65 7.22
CA SER A 87 -8.81 13.61 8.30
C SER A 87 -7.31 13.94 8.51
N TRP A 88 -6.40 13.09 8.02
CA TRP A 88 -4.96 13.36 8.01
C TRP A 88 -4.59 14.29 6.86
N GLN A 89 -4.33 15.56 7.20
CA GLN A 89 -4.05 16.62 6.23
C GLN A 89 -2.55 16.92 6.05
N GLU A 90 -1.68 16.35 6.89
CA GLU A 90 -0.24 16.47 6.71
C GLU A 90 0.28 15.59 5.57
N SER A 91 1.49 15.87 5.10
CA SER A 91 2.13 15.07 4.07
C SER A 91 2.32 13.63 4.54
N ARG A 92 2.17 12.67 3.62
CA ARG A 92 2.34 11.23 3.89
C ARG A 92 3.81 10.80 3.70
N THR A 93 4.74 11.66 4.08
CA THR A 93 6.19 11.42 4.02
C THR A 93 6.66 10.49 5.14
N LEU A 94 7.90 10.01 5.05
CA LEU A 94 8.45 9.06 6.01
C LEU A 94 8.60 9.66 7.43
N ASP A 95 8.97 10.94 7.53
CA ASP A 95 9.15 11.66 8.80
C ASP A 95 7.82 11.86 9.54
N LYS A 96 6.70 11.91 8.81
CA LYS A 96 5.34 12.08 9.34
C LYS A 96 4.62 10.78 9.66
N PHE A 97 5.17 9.64 9.25
CA PHE A 97 4.58 8.33 9.48
C PHE A 97 4.33 8.07 10.99
N PRO A 98 5.28 8.35 11.90
CA PRO A 98 5.05 8.14 13.33
C PRO A 98 3.89 8.99 13.88
N ASP A 99 3.76 10.22 13.40
CA ASP A 99 2.74 11.17 13.85
C ASP A 99 1.36 10.76 13.34
N PHE A 100 1.29 10.25 12.09
CA PHE A 100 0.09 9.60 11.58
C PHE A 100 -0.33 8.41 12.44
N LEU A 101 0.63 7.54 12.81
CA LEU A 101 0.33 6.37 13.61
C LEU A 101 -0.17 6.75 15.00
N GLU A 102 0.38 7.80 15.60
CA GLU A 102 -0.12 8.37 16.86
C GLU A 102 -1.54 8.93 16.69
N LYS A 103 -1.82 9.66 15.60
CA LYS A 103 -3.13 10.24 15.33
C LYS A 103 -4.25 9.21 15.14
N VAL A 104 -3.95 8.09 14.49
CA VAL A 104 -4.94 7.02 14.22
C VAL A 104 -5.02 5.96 15.32
N SER A 105 -4.14 6.02 16.33
CA SER A 105 -4.18 5.10 17.47
C SER A 105 -5.06 5.68 18.58
N GLU A 106 -6.06 4.90 19.01
CA GLU A 106 -6.87 5.24 20.22
C GLU A 106 -6.01 5.38 21.49
N ASP A 107 -4.87 4.68 21.54
CA ASP A 107 -3.87 4.74 22.62
C ASP A 107 -2.48 4.98 22.02
N PRO A 108 -2.06 6.25 21.85
CA PRO A 108 -0.75 6.59 21.30
C PRO A 108 0.42 6.12 22.19
N GLU A 109 0.29 6.20 23.51
CA GLU A 109 1.32 5.71 24.43
C GLU A 109 1.47 4.19 24.39
N GLY A 110 0.40 3.48 24.04
CA GLY A 110 0.40 2.05 23.73
C GLY A 110 1.35 1.66 22.59
N LEU A 111 1.69 2.57 21.67
CA LEU A 111 2.62 2.28 20.57
C LEU A 111 4.06 1.97 21.06
N LYS A 112 4.43 2.47 22.25
CA LYS A 112 5.72 2.20 22.88
C LYS A 112 5.74 0.89 23.68
N LYS A 113 4.60 0.20 23.79
CA LYS A 113 4.41 -1.00 24.64
C LYS A 113 4.12 -2.23 23.77
N ALA A 114 5.10 -3.15 23.70
CA ALA A 114 4.85 -4.44 23.07
C ALA A 114 3.96 -5.34 23.95
N PRO A 115 3.13 -6.20 23.35
CA PRO A 115 2.44 -7.25 24.08
C PRO A 115 3.40 -8.19 24.81
N LYS A 116 2.93 -8.79 25.92
CA LYS A 116 3.74 -9.74 26.71
C LYS A 116 4.14 -10.97 25.89
N LYS A 117 3.25 -11.43 25.01
CA LYS A 117 3.51 -12.54 24.08
C LYS A 117 4.49 -12.07 23.01
N LYS A 118 5.62 -12.78 22.88
CA LYS A 118 6.63 -12.53 21.87
C LYS A 118 6.08 -12.79 20.46
N GLY A 119 6.59 -12.08 19.46
CA GLY A 119 6.14 -12.21 18.08
C GLY A 119 4.65 -11.86 17.86
N SER A 120 4.04 -11.08 18.75
CA SER A 120 2.62 -10.71 18.67
C SER A 120 2.45 -9.18 18.64
N PRO A 121 2.67 -8.53 17.50
CA PRO A 121 2.61 -7.07 17.39
C PRO A 121 1.19 -6.53 17.53
N HIS A 122 1.08 -5.29 18.01
CA HIS A 122 -0.17 -4.53 17.95
C HIS A 122 -0.36 -3.84 16.60
N THR A 123 0.72 -3.67 15.81
CA THR A 123 0.66 -2.99 14.52
C THR A 123 1.51 -3.70 13.47
N LEU A 124 0.92 -3.97 12.32
CA LEU A 124 1.62 -4.39 11.11
C LEU A 124 1.63 -3.22 10.12
N ILE A 125 2.80 -2.92 9.57
CA ILE A 125 2.96 -1.95 8.48
C ILE A 125 3.44 -2.70 7.24
N VAL A 126 2.75 -2.50 6.12
CA VAL A 126 2.97 -3.20 4.86
C VAL A 126 3.56 -2.24 3.84
N ALA A 127 4.74 -2.57 3.33
CA ALA A 127 5.43 -1.79 2.30
C ALA A 127 5.58 -2.58 1.01
N GLY A 128 5.66 -1.87 -0.13
CA GLY A 128 5.84 -2.46 -1.45
C GLY A 128 7.20 -3.10 -1.71
N ALA A 129 8.22 -2.74 -0.95
CA ALA A 129 9.57 -3.25 -1.14
C ALA A 129 10.36 -3.29 0.17
N GLY A 130 11.37 -4.18 0.24
CA GLY A 130 12.23 -4.30 1.41
C GLY A 130 13.05 -3.05 1.72
N LEU A 131 13.43 -2.26 0.71
CA LEU A 131 14.13 -0.99 0.93
C LEU A 131 13.23 0.00 1.68
N ARG A 132 12.01 0.23 1.17
CA ARG A 132 11.01 1.08 1.82
C ARG A 132 10.63 0.57 3.21
N ALA A 133 10.47 -0.74 3.38
CA ALA A 133 10.22 -1.34 4.69
C ALA A 133 11.35 -1.01 5.69
N ALA A 134 12.62 -1.04 5.27
CA ALA A 134 13.75 -0.67 6.12
C ALA A 134 13.71 0.82 6.50
N ASP A 135 13.29 1.70 5.59
CA ASP A 135 13.16 3.13 5.86
C ASP A 135 12.04 3.40 6.87
N ILE A 136 10.88 2.75 6.71
CA ILE A 136 9.79 2.80 7.69
C ILE A 136 10.25 2.30 9.05
N VAL A 137 10.98 1.18 9.13
CA VAL A 137 11.53 0.69 10.41
C VAL A 137 12.41 1.75 11.09
N ARG A 138 13.22 2.51 10.33
CA ARG A 138 14.03 3.59 10.90
C ARG A 138 13.17 4.73 11.44
N SER A 139 12.11 5.13 10.74
CA SER A 139 11.16 6.16 11.20
C SER A 139 10.41 5.75 12.48
N MET A 140 10.10 4.45 12.63
CA MET A 140 9.37 3.91 13.79
C MET A 140 10.24 3.75 15.05
N ARG A 141 11.54 4.05 15.00
CA ARG A 141 12.45 3.88 16.15
C ARG A 141 12.06 4.72 17.37
N LYS A 142 11.28 5.79 17.20
CA LYS A 142 10.75 6.58 18.33
C LYS A 142 9.87 5.75 19.27
N PHE A 143 9.28 4.66 18.78
CA PHE A 143 8.48 3.73 19.58
C PHE A 143 9.29 2.58 20.18
N GLN A 144 10.56 2.43 19.80
CA GLN A 144 11.40 1.33 20.25
C GLN A 144 11.85 1.53 21.70
N SER A 145 11.84 0.46 22.48
CA SER A 145 12.39 0.43 23.84
C SER A 145 13.06 -0.92 24.12
N LYS A 146 13.67 -1.09 25.30
CA LYS A 146 14.29 -2.37 25.70
C LYS A 146 13.29 -3.54 25.69
N GLU A 147 12.02 -3.24 25.98
CA GLU A 147 10.92 -4.22 26.03
C GLU A 147 9.97 -4.13 24.84
N ASN A 148 10.26 -3.28 23.85
CA ASN A 148 9.48 -3.12 22.63
C ASN A 148 10.38 -3.01 21.40
N SER A 149 10.54 -4.12 20.68
CA SER A 149 11.31 -4.15 19.44
C SER A 149 10.45 -3.80 18.24
N ILE A 150 11.06 -3.12 17.25
CA ILE A 150 10.50 -2.91 15.92
C ILE A 150 11.07 -3.97 14.98
N ALA A 151 10.22 -4.83 14.42
CA ALA A 151 10.67 -5.94 13.57
C ALA A 151 10.71 -5.58 12.09
N LYS A 152 11.71 -6.12 11.37
CA LYS A 152 11.88 -6.02 9.92
C LYS A 152 11.61 -7.38 9.25
N LEU A 153 10.48 -7.49 8.55
CA LEU A 153 9.93 -8.74 8.05
C LEU A 153 9.84 -8.73 6.51
N PHE A 154 10.99 -8.71 5.83
CA PHE A 154 11.09 -8.78 4.37
C PHE A 154 12.29 -9.60 3.88
N ALA A 155 12.23 -10.09 2.64
CA ALA A 155 13.27 -10.90 2.00
C ALA A 155 14.38 -10.02 1.38
N LYS A 156 15.49 -9.79 2.09
CA LYS A 156 16.71 -9.20 1.49
C LYS A 156 17.98 -9.53 2.28
N HIS A 157 17.99 -9.17 3.57
CA HIS A 157 19.17 -9.32 4.43
C HIS A 157 18.93 -10.26 5.62
N MET A 158 17.72 -10.82 5.75
CA MET A 158 17.40 -11.80 6.79
C MET A 158 16.63 -12.96 6.18
N LYS A 159 17.09 -14.17 6.50
CA LYS A 159 16.37 -15.40 6.16
C LYS A 159 15.10 -15.51 6.99
N ILE A 160 14.16 -16.34 6.56
CA ILE A 160 12.91 -16.51 7.29
C ILE A 160 13.17 -17.11 8.68
N GLU A 161 14.12 -18.06 8.80
CA GLU A 161 14.47 -18.70 10.06
C GLU A 161 15.06 -17.72 11.08
N GLU A 162 15.79 -16.71 10.59
CA GLU A 162 16.34 -15.64 11.43
C GLU A 162 15.22 -14.72 11.95
N GLN A 163 14.22 -14.43 11.12
CA GLN A 163 13.05 -13.66 11.53
C GLN A 163 12.16 -14.44 12.50
N VAL A 164 12.00 -15.75 12.29
CA VAL A 164 11.31 -16.65 13.23
C VAL A 164 12.02 -16.61 14.59
N LYS A 165 13.34 -16.80 14.62
CA LYS A 165 14.14 -16.70 15.85
C LYS A 165 14.01 -15.33 16.51
N PHE A 166 14.01 -14.25 15.73
CA PHE A 166 13.83 -12.90 16.26
C PHE A 166 12.45 -12.74 16.94
N LEU A 167 11.37 -13.15 16.27
CA LEU A 167 10.01 -13.06 16.79
C LEU A 167 9.79 -13.94 18.02
N GLN A 168 10.41 -15.12 18.07
CA GLN A 168 10.37 -16.01 19.24
C GLN A 168 11.13 -15.47 20.44
N ASN A 169 12.13 -14.62 20.24
CA ASN A 169 13.00 -14.14 21.31
C ASN A 169 12.65 -12.74 21.80
N HIS A 170 11.95 -11.92 21.01
CA HIS A 170 11.66 -10.53 21.33
C HIS A 170 10.17 -10.22 21.43
N LYS A 171 9.83 -9.33 22.36
CA LYS A 171 8.53 -8.65 22.35
C LYS A 171 8.56 -7.58 21.28
N THR A 172 7.61 -7.62 20.36
CA THR A 172 7.54 -6.73 19.21
C THR A 172 6.21 -6.00 19.22
N GLY A 173 6.21 -4.66 19.26
CA GLY A 173 5.00 -3.86 19.19
C GLY A 173 4.60 -3.56 17.75
N ILE A 174 5.57 -3.17 16.92
CA ILE A 174 5.39 -2.83 15.52
C ILE A 174 6.26 -3.76 14.66
N CYS A 175 5.65 -4.38 13.65
CA CYS A 175 6.38 -5.12 12.63
C CYS A 175 6.14 -4.50 11.26
N VAL A 176 7.20 -4.33 10.48
CA VAL A 176 7.16 -3.76 9.14
C VAL A 176 7.66 -4.78 8.14
N GLY A 177 6.90 -5.04 7.08
CA GLY A 177 7.25 -6.09 6.13
C GLY A 177 6.65 -5.94 4.74
N THR A 178 6.96 -6.90 3.87
CA THR A 178 6.30 -7.07 2.58
C THR A 178 5.18 -8.11 2.72
N PRO A 179 4.09 -8.04 1.92
CA PRO A 179 2.95 -8.95 2.06
C PRO A 179 3.35 -10.43 2.09
N ALA A 180 4.20 -10.86 1.14
CA ALA A 180 4.65 -12.24 1.04
C ALA A 180 5.35 -12.73 2.32
N ARG A 181 6.30 -11.97 2.85
CA ARG A 181 7.04 -12.38 4.05
C ARG A 181 6.17 -12.34 5.30
N LEU A 182 5.24 -11.40 5.39
CA LEU A 182 4.28 -11.35 6.49
C LEU A 182 3.38 -12.59 6.47
N MET A 183 2.89 -13.00 5.29
CA MET A 183 2.13 -14.24 5.14
C MET A 183 2.94 -15.45 5.59
N ASP A 184 4.17 -15.63 5.09
CA ASP A 184 5.01 -16.79 5.45
C ASP A 184 5.22 -16.91 6.97
N LEU A 185 5.39 -15.77 7.66
CA LEU A 185 5.62 -15.73 9.12
C LEU A 185 4.34 -15.93 9.93
N ILE A 186 3.17 -15.57 9.39
CA ILE A 186 1.88 -15.89 10.02
C ILE A 186 1.61 -17.39 9.85
N ASP A 187 1.79 -17.90 8.64
CA ASP A 187 1.47 -19.30 8.29
C ASP A 187 2.36 -20.30 9.04
N ASN A 188 3.63 -19.94 9.31
CA ASN A 188 4.52 -20.77 10.15
C ASN A 188 4.33 -20.57 11.67
N GLY A 189 3.41 -19.69 12.08
CA GLY A 189 3.06 -19.43 13.48
C GLY A 189 4.05 -18.55 14.26
N ALA A 190 5.11 -18.03 13.63
CA ALA A 190 6.06 -17.15 14.31
C ALA A 190 5.51 -15.73 14.56
N LEU A 191 4.62 -15.26 13.69
CA LEU A 191 3.95 -13.96 13.80
C LEU A 191 2.49 -14.16 14.22
N SER A 192 2.21 -13.94 15.50
CA SER A 192 0.88 -14.09 16.07
C SER A 192 0.03 -12.83 15.88
N LEU A 193 -1.21 -13.02 15.41
CA LEU A 193 -2.18 -11.95 15.18
C LEU A 193 -3.05 -11.60 16.40
N ASP A 194 -2.82 -12.26 17.55
CA ASP A 194 -3.72 -12.22 18.70
C ASP A 194 -3.92 -10.81 19.25
N ASN A 195 -2.84 -10.02 19.28
CA ASN A 195 -2.80 -8.65 19.79
C ASN A 195 -2.86 -7.60 18.69
N LEU A 196 -2.98 -8.00 17.42
CA LEU A 196 -2.98 -7.08 16.30
C LEU A 196 -4.17 -6.13 16.41
N LYS A 197 -3.94 -4.82 16.40
CA LYS A 197 -5.00 -3.79 16.42
C LYS A 197 -5.10 -3.04 15.11
N ARG A 198 -3.98 -2.88 14.41
CA ARG A 198 -3.86 -2.02 13.22
C ARG A 198 -3.07 -2.70 12.12
N LEU A 199 -3.58 -2.58 10.90
CA LEU A 199 -2.93 -2.95 9.67
C LEU A 199 -2.78 -1.69 8.81
N VAL A 200 -1.55 -1.21 8.62
CA VAL A 200 -1.25 0.03 7.90
C VAL A 200 -0.58 -0.27 6.57
N ILE A 201 -1.13 0.21 5.47
CA ILE A 201 -0.63 0.00 4.11
C ILE A 201 0.07 1.28 3.65
N ASP A 202 1.38 1.22 3.38
CA ASP A 202 2.17 2.33 2.80
C ASP A 202 1.84 2.46 1.30
N ALA A 203 0.69 3.06 1.03
CA ALA A 203 0.04 3.12 -0.27
C ALA A 203 0.43 4.37 -1.06
N SER A 204 0.66 5.48 -0.36
CA SER A 204 1.06 6.76 -0.98
C SER A 204 2.47 6.72 -1.54
N HIS A 205 3.38 5.92 -1.00
CA HIS A 205 4.76 5.85 -1.49
C HIS A 205 4.85 5.32 -2.93
N ILE A 206 5.59 6.03 -3.78
CA ILE A 206 5.98 5.60 -5.14
C ILE A 206 7.49 5.43 -5.26
N ASP A 207 7.92 4.44 -6.05
CA ASP A 207 9.33 4.24 -6.37
C ASP A 207 9.86 5.21 -7.44
N GLN A 208 11.16 5.13 -7.74
CA GLN A 208 11.81 5.93 -8.79
C GLN A 208 11.21 5.76 -10.19
N LYS A 209 10.43 4.70 -10.42
CA LYS A 209 9.71 4.44 -11.67
C LYS A 209 8.24 4.84 -11.59
N LYS A 210 7.86 5.64 -10.58
CA LYS A 210 6.50 6.12 -10.33
C LYS A 210 5.49 4.99 -10.06
N ARG A 211 5.92 3.91 -9.39
CA ARG A 211 5.07 2.76 -9.06
C ARG A 211 4.90 2.64 -7.55
N GLY A 212 3.65 2.58 -7.10
CA GLY A 212 3.30 2.27 -5.72
C GLY A 212 3.10 0.77 -5.47
N LEU A 213 2.79 0.43 -4.22
CA LEU A 213 2.54 -0.95 -3.77
C LEU A 213 1.42 -1.65 -4.58
N MET A 214 0.44 -0.90 -5.08
CA MET A 214 -0.72 -1.43 -5.83
C MET A 214 -0.54 -1.40 -7.35
N ASP A 215 0.59 -0.93 -7.89
CA ASP A 215 0.75 -0.66 -9.33
C ASP A 215 1.41 -1.78 -10.13
N MET A 216 1.83 -2.86 -9.47
CA MET A 216 2.46 -4.02 -10.11
C MET A 216 1.73 -5.30 -9.69
N ARG A 217 1.60 -6.25 -10.62
CA ARG A 217 0.94 -7.53 -10.33
C ARG A 217 1.66 -8.27 -9.19
N GLU A 218 2.99 -8.22 -9.18
CA GLU A 218 3.87 -8.91 -8.24
C GLU A 218 3.76 -8.38 -6.80
N THR A 219 3.25 -7.15 -6.61
CA THR A 219 3.03 -6.56 -5.28
C THR A 219 1.56 -6.49 -4.91
N MET A 220 0.69 -6.16 -5.87
CA MET A 220 -0.75 -6.04 -5.66
C MET A 220 -1.40 -7.40 -5.39
N MET A 221 -1.02 -8.47 -6.10
CA MET A 221 -1.64 -9.78 -5.87
C MET A 221 -1.29 -10.36 -4.49
N PRO A 222 -0.02 -10.32 -4.02
CA PRO A 222 0.28 -10.66 -2.63
C PRO A 222 -0.40 -9.76 -1.62
N LEU A 223 -0.53 -8.45 -1.89
CA LEU A 223 -1.26 -7.54 -1.00
C LEU A 223 -2.74 -7.95 -0.91
N ALA A 224 -3.41 -8.19 -2.02
CA ALA A 224 -4.82 -8.57 -2.04
C ALA A 224 -5.07 -9.89 -1.29
N ARG A 225 -4.21 -10.90 -1.49
CA ARG A 225 -4.27 -12.16 -0.72
C ARG A 225 -4.04 -11.93 0.76
N PHE A 226 -3.09 -11.07 1.10
CA PHE A 226 -2.80 -10.73 2.48
C PHE A 226 -3.96 -9.99 3.16
N LEU A 227 -4.58 -9.01 2.49
CA LEU A 227 -5.72 -8.26 3.03
C LEU A 227 -7.00 -9.10 3.16
N SER A 228 -7.14 -10.14 2.32
CA SER A 228 -8.31 -11.03 2.29
C SER A 228 -8.19 -12.27 3.18
N ARG A 229 -7.11 -12.38 3.96
CA ARG A 229 -6.94 -13.44 4.95
C ARG A 229 -8.15 -13.55 5.87
N LYS A 230 -8.56 -14.78 6.17
CA LYS A 230 -9.73 -15.05 7.01
C LYS A 230 -9.60 -14.38 8.38
N GLU A 231 -8.40 -14.45 8.97
CA GLU A 231 -8.11 -13.86 10.30
C GLU A 231 -8.26 -12.33 10.34
N PHE A 232 -8.17 -11.67 9.18
CA PHE A 232 -8.43 -10.23 9.06
C PHE A 232 -9.89 -9.96 8.71
N LYS A 233 -10.45 -10.69 7.74
CA LYS A 233 -11.86 -10.56 7.34
C LYS A 233 -12.84 -10.77 8.47
N ASP A 234 -12.58 -11.76 9.33
CA ASP A 234 -13.38 -12.02 10.54
C ASP A 234 -13.36 -10.84 11.54
N ARG A 235 -12.43 -9.89 11.39
CA ARG A 235 -12.20 -8.77 12.31
C ARG A 235 -12.52 -7.40 11.71
N TYR A 236 -12.71 -7.33 10.40
CA TYR A 236 -13.10 -6.09 9.74
C TYR A 236 -14.56 -5.78 10.10
N GLY A 237 -14.77 -4.64 10.77
CA GLY A 237 -16.09 -4.25 11.28
C GLY A 237 -16.59 -5.06 12.48
N ASP A 238 -15.75 -5.92 13.09
CA ASP A 238 -16.12 -6.64 14.31
C ASP A 238 -16.10 -5.70 15.52
N GLU A 239 -17.17 -5.69 16.32
CA GLU A 239 -17.31 -4.77 17.46
C GLU A 239 -16.44 -5.16 18.67
N LYS A 240 -16.11 -6.45 18.82
CA LYS A 240 -15.44 -6.97 20.02
C LYS A 240 -13.92 -7.01 19.87
N LYS A 241 -13.44 -7.31 18.67
CA LYS A 241 -12.03 -7.45 18.33
C LYS A 241 -11.74 -6.81 16.96
N PRO A 242 -12.03 -5.51 16.78
CA PRO A 242 -11.83 -4.82 15.52
C PRO A 242 -10.37 -4.89 15.05
N LEU A 243 -10.18 -4.90 13.74
CA LEU A 243 -8.89 -4.67 13.09
C LEU A 243 -9.00 -3.42 12.21
N ALA A 244 -8.30 -2.35 12.58
CA ALA A 244 -8.26 -1.12 11.79
C ALA A 244 -7.35 -1.30 10.57
N LEU A 245 -7.93 -1.34 9.38
CA LEU A 245 -7.20 -1.29 8.11
C LEU A 245 -7.08 0.16 7.64
N LEU A 246 -5.85 0.65 7.57
CA LEU A 246 -5.50 2.04 7.34
C LEU A 246 -4.58 2.14 6.12
N PHE A 247 -4.76 3.19 5.32
CA PHE A 247 -3.88 3.49 4.19
C PHE A 247 -3.09 4.74 4.51
N TYR A 248 -1.76 4.63 4.50
CA TYR A 248 -0.81 5.72 4.65
C TYR A 248 -0.27 6.18 3.31
#